data_AF-A0A4Q5YW82-F1
#
_entry.id   AF-A0A4Q5YW82-F1
#
_cell.length_a   1.000
_cell.length_b   1.000
_cell.length_c   1.000
_cell.angle_alpha   90.00
_cell.angle_beta   90.00
_cell.angle_gamma   90.00
#
_symmetry.space_group_name_H-M   'P 1'
#
loop_
_entity.id
_entity.type
_entity.pdbx_description
1 polymer ?
#
loop_
_entity_poly.entity_id
_entity_poly.type
_entity_poly.pdbx_seq_one_letter_code
_entity_poly.pdbx_strand_id
1 'polypeptide(L)'
;MPSFAAGLEEIFEESGYVSHKEAIQLLQTSTVLLLVNPVTRDEKMVIPGKIYEYLAAAKPIINITRKDAETAALISDCGAG
;
A
#
# COMPACT_ATOMS: atom_id res chain seq x y z
N MET A 1 -12.28 17.62 -11.15
CA MET A 1 -11.37 17.53 -9.99
C MET A 1 -12.12 16.84 -8.87
N PRO A 2 -11.59 15.77 -8.26
CA PRO A 2 -12.22 15.20 -7.08
C PRO A 2 -12.31 16.30 -6.02
N SER A 3 -13.49 16.48 -5.42
CA SER A 3 -13.66 17.40 -4.30
C SER A 3 -13.04 16.73 -3.07
N PHE A 4 -11.89 17.26 -2.61
CA PHE A 4 -11.29 16.83 -1.35
C PHE A 4 -12.09 17.40 -0.17
N ALA A 5 -13.28 16.84 0.08
CA ALA A 5 -14.17 17.29 1.15
C ALA A 5 -13.59 17.15 2.58
N ALA A 6 -12.36 16.64 2.71
CA ALA A 6 -11.69 16.35 3.97
C ALA A 6 -10.59 17.36 4.37
N GLY A 7 -10.31 18.40 3.58
CA GLY A 7 -9.29 19.40 3.92
C GLY A 7 -7.84 18.90 3.82
N LEU A 8 -7.56 18.00 2.88
CA LEU A 8 -6.26 17.34 2.72
C LEU A 8 -5.39 17.95 1.60
N GLU A 9 -5.85 19.01 0.95
CA GLU A 9 -5.27 19.54 -0.29
C GLU A 9 -3.80 19.94 -0.15
N GLU A 10 -3.37 20.39 1.02
CA GLU A 10 -1.98 20.81 1.28
C GLU A 10 -1.02 19.64 1.57
N ILE A 11 -1.56 18.45 1.88
CA ILE A 11 -0.78 17.27 2.32
C ILE A 11 -1.04 16.03 1.46
N PHE A 12 -1.84 16.17 0.41
CA PHE A 12 -2.19 15.09 -0.52
C PHE A 12 -1.71 15.42 -1.93
N GLU A 13 -0.98 14.48 -2.52
CA GLU A 13 -0.54 14.55 -3.91
C GLU A 13 -1.06 13.31 -4.66
N GLU A 14 -1.78 13.53 -5.76
CA GLU A 14 -2.23 12.47 -6.67
C GLU A 14 -1.36 12.47 -7.92
N SER A 15 -0.51 11.44 -8.08
CA SER A 15 0.39 11.34 -9.24
C SER A 15 -0.31 10.92 -10.55
N GLY A 16 -1.59 10.56 -10.51
CA GLY A 16 -2.31 10.01 -11.66
C GLY A 16 -1.75 8.66 -12.14
N TYR A 17 -1.94 8.34 -13.42
CA TYR A 17 -1.30 7.17 -14.03
C TYR A 17 0.17 7.48 -14.33
N VAL A 18 1.06 6.68 -13.75
CA VAL A 18 2.52 6.74 -13.98
C VAL A 18 2.99 5.42 -14.57
N SER A 19 4.14 5.42 -15.24
CA SER A 19 4.77 4.18 -15.69
C SER A 19 5.19 3.32 -14.51
N HIS A 20 5.29 2.00 -14.72
CA HIS A 20 5.79 1.09 -13.68
C HIS A 20 7.18 1.50 -13.16
N LYS A 21 8.07 1.99 -14.05
CA LYS A 21 9.39 2.48 -13.64
C LYS A 21 9.32 3.67 -12.68
N GLU A 22 8.44 4.64 -12.97
CA GLU A 22 8.21 5.79 -12.09
C GLU A 22 7.58 5.36 -10.76
N ALA A 23 6.64 4.42 -10.78
CA ALA A 23 6.06 3.84 -9.56
C ALA A 23 7.13 3.21 -8.66
N ILE A 24 8.06 2.43 -9.21
CA ILE A 24 9.18 1.86 -8.44
C ILE A 24 10.06 2.97 -7.83
N GLN A 25 10.33 4.05 -8.56
CA GLN A 25 11.09 5.18 -8.02
C GLN A 25 10.37 5.83 -6.84
N LEU A 26 9.06 6.05 -6.94
CA LEU A 26 8.25 6.59 -5.84
C LEU A 26 8.26 5.67 -4.61
N LEU A 27 8.18 4.35 -4.80
CA LEU A 27 8.30 3.38 -3.70
C LEU A 27 9.68 3.47 -3.01
N GLN A 28 10.75 3.60 -3.78
CA GLN A 28 12.12 3.67 -3.26
C GLN A 28 12.42 4.99 -2.53
N THR A 29 11.82 6.09 -2.95
CA THR A 29 12.00 7.41 -2.30
C THR A 29 11.05 7.63 -1.12
N SER A 30 10.00 6.81 -0.98
CA SER A 30 9.09 6.87 0.15
C SER A 30 9.76 6.49 1.47
N THR A 31 9.29 7.11 2.57
CA THR A 31 9.71 6.76 3.94
C THR A 31 8.92 5.56 4.47
N VAL A 32 7.62 5.52 4.17
CA VAL A 32 6.66 4.50 4.61
C VAL A 32 5.68 4.25 3.47
N LEU A 33 5.21 3.01 3.33
CA LEU A 33 4.22 2.60 2.34
C LEU A 33 2.88 2.27 3.00
N LEU A 34 1.78 2.53 2.30
CA LEU A 34 0.43 2.24 2.78
C LEU A 34 -0.23 1.17 1.91
N LEU A 35 -0.56 0.02 2.52
CA LEU A 35 -1.32 -1.05 1.87
C LEU A 35 -2.71 -1.13 2.49
N VAL A 36 -3.74 -0.80 1.68
CA VAL A 36 -5.15 -0.91 2.08
C VAL A 36 -5.83 -1.95 1.20
N ASN A 37 -6.48 -2.92 1.83
CA ASN A 37 -7.32 -3.91 1.16
C ASN A 37 -8.81 -3.65 1.49
N PRO A 38 -9.71 -3.76 0.50
CA PRO A 38 -11.14 -3.61 0.75
C PRO A 38 -11.65 -4.78 1.61
N VAL A 39 -12.49 -4.46 2.59
CA VAL A 39 -13.14 -5.45 3.45
C VAL A 39 -14.19 -6.20 2.64
N THR A 40 -13.89 -7.46 2.31
CA THR A 40 -14.77 -8.34 1.53
C THR A 40 -14.82 -9.72 2.18
N ARG A 41 -15.85 -10.51 1.85
CA ARG A 41 -16.04 -11.85 2.45
C ARG A 41 -14.83 -12.77 2.26
N ASP A 42 -14.16 -12.64 1.11
CA ASP A 42 -13.04 -13.49 0.70
C ASP A 42 -11.67 -12.85 0.92
N GLU A 43 -11.59 -11.65 1.51
CA GLU A 43 -10.34 -10.87 1.63
C GLU A 43 -9.22 -11.61 2.36
N LYS A 44 -9.59 -12.55 3.24
CA LYS A 44 -8.63 -13.31 4.04
C LYS A 44 -7.62 -14.05 3.16
N MET A 45 -8.07 -14.58 2.02
CA MET A 45 -7.24 -15.39 1.12
C MET A 45 -6.64 -14.58 -0.04
N VAL A 46 -6.91 -13.28 -0.11
CA VAL A 46 -6.45 -12.44 -1.22
C VAL A 46 -5.14 -11.74 -0.85
N ILE A 47 -4.11 -12.00 -1.66
CA ILE A 47 -2.83 -11.29 -1.60
C ILE A 47 -2.75 -10.36 -2.81
N PRO A 48 -2.71 -9.03 -2.62
CA PRO A 48 -2.63 -8.10 -3.74
C PRO A 48 -1.24 -8.16 -4.38
N GLY A 49 -1.16 -8.22 -5.72
CA GLY A 49 0.12 -8.35 -6.44
C GLY A 49 1.14 -7.25 -6.14
N LYS A 50 0.70 -6.03 -5.81
CA LYS A 50 1.58 -4.91 -5.43
C LYS A 50 2.40 -5.15 -4.16
N ILE A 51 2.01 -6.10 -3.30
CA ILE A 51 2.75 -6.38 -2.05
C ILE A 51 4.21 -6.78 -2.35
N TYR A 52 4.46 -7.47 -3.46
CA TYR A 52 5.80 -7.92 -3.81
C TYR A 52 6.73 -6.75 -4.13
N GLU A 53 6.21 -5.70 -4.77
CA GLU A 53 6.98 -4.47 -5.02
C GLU A 53 7.23 -3.69 -3.72
N TYR A 54 6.26 -3.70 -2.80
CA TYR A 54 6.38 -3.03 -1.51
C TYR A 54 7.43 -3.71 -0.63
N LEU A 55 7.41 -5.05 -0.59
CA LEU A 55 8.44 -5.85 0.09
C LEU A 55 9.82 -5.62 -0.55
N ALA A 56 9.91 -5.59 -1.88
CA ALA A 56 11.15 -5.32 -2.59
C ALA A 56 11.69 -3.90 -2.37
N ALA A 57 10.82 -2.92 -2.09
CA ALA A 57 11.22 -1.55 -1.78
C ALA A 57 11.89 -1.42 -0.40
N ALA A 58 11.79 -2.45 0.46
CA ALA A 58 12.39 -2.51 1.80
C ALA A 58 12.06 -1.29 2.67
N LYS A 59 10.81 -0.82 2.57
CA LYS A 59 10.26 0.25 3.41
C LYS A 59 9.28 -0.33 4.42
N PRO A 60 9.13 0.29 5.61
CA PRO A 60 8.04 -0.05 6.51
C PRO A 60 6.68 0.07 5.80
N ILE A 61 5.80 -0.91 6.03
CA ILE A 61 4.48 -1.00 5.41
C ILE A 61 3.41 -0.85 6.50
N ILE A 62 2.64 0.23 6.44
CA ILE A 62 1.39 0.35 7.18
C ILE A 62 0.33 -0.45 6.43
N ASN A 63 -0.11 -1.56 7.01
CA ASN A 63 -1.11 -2.44 6.43
C ASN A 63 -2.47 -2.26 7.13
N ILE A 64 -3.48 -1.86 6.37
CA ILE A 64 -4.87 -1.74 6.83
C ILE A 64 -5.67 -2.88 6.19
N THR A 65 -5.77 -3.97 6.92
CA THR A 65 -6.55 -5.15 6.56
C THR A 65 -6.97 -5.91 7.82
N ARG A 66 -7.71 -6.99 7.68
CA ARG A 66 -8.04 -7.87 8.80
C ARG A 66 -6.78 -8.56 9.33
N LYS A 67 -6.69 -8.67 10.66
CA LYS A 67 -5.57 -9.36 11.32
C LYS A 67 -5.38 -10.82 10.89
N ASP A 68 -6.45 -11.47 10.43
CA ASP A 68 -6.45 -12.87 10.00
C ASP A 68 -6.34 -13.04 8.47
N ALA A 69 -5.91 -12.00 7.75
CA ALA A 69 -5.66 -12.08 6.31
C ALA A 69 -4.24 -12.57 6.01
N GLU A 70 -4.08 -13.33 4.93
CA GLU A 70 -2.79 -13.80 4.42
C GLU A 70 -1.81 -12.63 4.16
N THR A 71 -2.34 -11.48 3.73
CA THR A 71 -1.55 -10.25 3.57
C THR A 71 -0.91 -9.79 4.89
N ALA A 72 -1.62 -9.91 6.01
CA ALA A 72 -1.09 -9.52 7.33
C ALA A 72 -0.02 -10.51 7.81
N ALA A 73 -0.24 -11.82 7.60
CA ALA A 73 0.75 -12.84 7.91
C ALA A 73 2.04 -12.63 7.11
N LEU A 74 1.93 -12.43 5.79
CA LEU A 74 3.09 -12.22 4.92
C LEU A 74 3.93 -11.01 5.32
N ILE A 75 3.31 -9.88 5.65
CA ILE A 75 4.03 -8.68 6.10
C ILE A 75 4.76 -8.94 7.42
N SER A 76 4.13 -9.65 8.35
CA SER A 76 4.73 -10.02 9.63
C SER A 76 5.92 -10.96 9.45
N ASP A 77 5.77 -11.99 8.62
CA ASP A 77 6.80 -13.01 8.36
C ASP A 77 8.03 -12.39 7.67
N CYS A 78 7.83 -11.37 6.84
CA CYS A 78 8.91 -10.61 6.21
C CYS A 78 9.50 -9.50 7.10
N GLY A 79 8.97 -9.26 8.30
CA GLY A 79 9.42 -8.16 9.16
C GLY A 79 9.25 -6.78 8.53
N ALA A 80 8.24 -6.62 7.68
CA ALA A 80 8.01 -5.42 6.87
C ALA A 80 6.98 -4.45 7.47
N GLY A 81 6.39 -4.79 8.63
CA GLY A 81 5.39 -3.99 9.34
C GLY A 81 5.99 -2.97 10.31
#